data_AF-A0A7X6XRM9-F1
#
_entry.id   AF-A0A7X6XRM9-F1
#
_cell.length_a   1.000
_cell.length_b   1.000
_cell.length_c   1.000
_cell.angle_alpha   90.00
_cell.angle_beta   90.00
_cell.angle_gamma   90.00
#
_symmetry.space_group_name_H-M   'P 1'
#
loop_
_entity.id
_entity.type
_entity.pdbx_description
1 polymer ?
#
loop_
_entity_poly.entity_id
_entity_poly.type
_entity_poly.pdbx_seq_one_letter_code
_entity_poly.pdbx_strand_id
1 'polypeptide(L)'
;MVNDARAGGSVSPPDEHQVAFRALCLGAVIARGEFEAFLEDEPEATPERLQQLITRLGQWLATEGVQPHLSAAERLLLQAPLGKWTQPERRSVSWRIEALGVLLWALTFVDRLLPYDTEFDDVEVMETLGLYRFAPIDGFLEDARLRAASEVQVAREAAALWHWRANVARLQEAGTTPADGRSWAEIISDAAATACRRGWAPEPIGDDLPVFGKPYGALSLDERYHAYAIAVERHRALNWLCGSSPDWDQVPLAT
;
A
#
# COMPACT_ATOMS: atom_id res chain seq x y z
N MET A 1 17.97 35.37 3.52
CA MET A 1 17.75 35.23 4.97
C MET A 1 16.26 35.26 5.27
N VAL A 2 15.61 34.10 5.25
CA VAL A 2 14.55 33.76 6.21
C VAL A 2 14.82 32.30 6.55
N ASN A 3 15.03 32.09 7.84
CA ASN A 3 15.43 30.88 8.50
C ASN A 3 14.15 30.03 8.65
N ASP A 4 14.09 28.86 8.04
CA ASP A 4 13.08 27.86 8.40
C ASP A 4 13.73 26.48 8.49
N ALA A 5 14.70 26.40 9.41
CA ALA A 5 15.15 25.13 9.95
C ALA A 5 14.02 24.58 10.83
N ARG A 6 13.06 23.89 10.20
CA ARG A 6 12.14 23.03 10.94
C ARG A 6 12.99 21.98 11.65
N ALA A 7 12.99 22.06 12.97
CA ALA A 7 13.42 20.99 13.86
C ALA A 7 12.51 19.77 13.63
N GLY A 8 12.81 18.97 12.60
CA GLY A 8 12.25 17.65 12.44
C GLY A 8 12.95 16.71 13.41
N GLY A 9 12.29 16.36 14.52
CA GLY A 9 12.70 15.18 15.26
C GLY A 9 12.68 14.01 14.27
N SER A 10 13.82 13.36 14.04
CA SER A 10 13.87 12.22 13.12
C SER A 10 12.95 11.15 13.69
N VAL A 11 11.90 10.82 12.96
CA VAL A 11 11.02 9.71 13.31
C VAL A 11 11.80 8.44 13.05
N SER A 12 11.96 7.59 14.06
CA SER A 12 12.62 6.31 13.90
C SER A 12 11.76 5.39 13.02
N PRO A 13 12.36 4.60 12.12
CA PRO A 13 11.68 3.50 11.44
C PRO A 13 10.98 2.57 12.44
N PRO A 14 9.81 1.99 12.09
CA PRO A 14 9.11 1.05 12.95
C PRO A 14 9.95 -0.23 13.15
N ASP A 15 9.85 -0.81 14.35
CA ASP A 15 10.41 -2.12 14.64
C ASP A 15 9.54 -3.27 14.13
N GLU A 16 10.07 -4.49 14.18
CA GLU A 16 9.39 -5.71 13.72
C GLU A 16 7.99 -5.90 14.31
N HIS A 17 7.83 -5.65 15.61
CA HIS A 17 6.56 -5.78 16.31
C HIS A 17 5.56 -4.73 15.80
N GLN A 18 5.99 -3.48 15.62
CA GLN A 18 5.15 -2.42 15.07
C GLN A 18 4.70 -2.75 13.63
N VAL A 19 5.59 -3.31 12.80
CA VAL A 19 5.27 -3.72 11.43
C VAL A 19 4.28 -4.89 11.42
N ALA A 20 4.47 -5.90 12.27
CA ALA A 20 3.57 -7.04 12.40
C ALA A 20 2.15 -6.63 12.82
N PHE A 21 2.03 -5.82 13.87
CA PHE A 21 0.73 -5.28 14.27
C PHE A 21 0.12 -4.38 13.21
N ARG A 22 0.94 -3.65 12.45
CA ARG A 22 0.42 -2.83 11.35
C ARG A 22 -0.21 -3.69 10.26
N ALA A 23 0.43 -4.80 9.89
CA ALA A 23 -0.09 -5.78 8.94
C ALA A 23 -1.43 -6.39 9.42
N LEU A 24 -1.52 -6.81 10.69
CA LEU A 24 -2.75 -7.37 11.28
C LEU A 24 -3.92 -6.37 11.23
N CYS A 25 -3.66 -5.10 11.53
CA CYS A 25 -4.68 -4.07 11.43
C CYS A 25 -5.16 -3.82 9.99
N LEU A 26 -4.24 -3.76 9.02
CA LEU A 26 -4.61 -3.61 7.61
C LEU A 26 -5.45 -4.80 7.14
N GLY A 27 -5.01 -6.02 7.45
CA GLY A 27 -5.77 -7.22 7.12
C GLY A 27 -7.18 -7.20 7.72
N ALA A 28 -7.32 -6.77 8.99
CA ALA A 28 -8.64 -6.66 9.62
C ALA A 28 -9.58 -5.68 8.87
N VAL A 29 -9.05 -4.56 8.41
CA VAL A 29 -9.83 -3.56 7.64
C VAL A 29 -10.17 -4.08 6.25
N ILE A 30 -9.24 -4.79 5.59
CA ILE A 30 -9.47 -5.44 4.29
C ILE A 30 -10.57 -6.50 4.42
N ALA A 31 -10.48 -7.41 5.40
CA ALA A 31 -11.52 -8.41 5.68
C ALA A 31 -12.89 -7.76 5.93
N ARG A 32 -12.92 -6.64 6.68
CA ARG A 32 -14.15 -5.88 6.90
C ARG A 32 -14.71 -5.29 5.61
N GLY A 33 -13.85 -4.83 4.71
CA GLY A 33 -14.20 -4.31 3.39
C GLY A 33 -14.76 -5.38 2.46
N GLU A 34 -14.21 -6.59 2.49
CA GLU A 34 -14.75 -7.75 1.76
C GLU A 34 -16.17 -8.09 2.21
N PHE A 35 -16.48 -7.99 3.51
CA PHE A 35 -17.85 -8.18 3.98
C PHE A 35 -18.81 -7.11 3.43
N GLU A 36 -18.36 -5.88 3.23
CA GLU A 36 -19.16 -4.84 2.56
C GLU A 36 -19.34 -5.10 1.06
N ALA A 37 -18.28 -5.55 0.39
CA ALA A 37 -18.33 -5.89 -1.03
C ALA A 37 -19.29 -7.06 -1.28
N PHE A 38 -19.18 -8.12 -0.48
CA PHE A 38 -20.04 -9.30 -0.57
C PHE A 38 -21.54 -8.95 -0.41
N LEU A 39 -21.88 -8.04 0.51
CA LEU A 39 -23.27 -7.59 0.67
C LEU A 39 -23.81 -6.83 -0.55
N GLU A 40 -22.95 -6.09 -1.26
CA GLU A 40 -23.36 -5.38 -2.49
C GLU A 40 -23.50 -6.34 -3.67
N ASP A 41 -22.55 -7.25 -3.84
CA ASP A 41 -22.53 -8.19 -4.96
C ASP A 41 -23.62 -9.27 -4.81
N GLU A 42 -23.89 -9.70 -3.57
CA GLU A 42 -24.94 -10.65 -3.23
C GLU A 42 -25.92 -10.04 -2.21
N PRO A 43 -26.89 -9.21 -2.63
CA PRO A 43 -27.85 -8.59 -1.71
C PRO A 43 -28.76 -9.58 -0.98
N GLU A 44 -28.88 -10.81 -1.51
CA GLU A 44 -29.60 -11.92 -0.87
C GLU A 44 -28.77 -12.64 0.20
N ALA A 45 -27.48 -12.34 0.32
CA ALA A 45 -26.64 -12.82 1.40
C ALA A 45 -27.26 -12.45 2.75
N THR A 46 -27.27 -13.39 3.67
CA THR A 46 -27.86 -13.21 5.00
C THR A 46 -27.08 -12.14 5.79
N PRO A 47 -27.63 -10.91 5.98
CA PRO A 47 -26.91 -9.85 6.68
C PRO A 47 -26.53 -10.25 8.10
N GLU A 48 -27.30 -11.15 8.72
CA GLU A 48 -27.01 -11.72 10.03
C GLU A 48 -25.69 -12.51 10.05
N ARG A 49 -25.35 -13.23 8.97
CA ARG A 49 -24.09 -13.98 8.89
C ARG A 49 -22.89 -13.03 8.81
N LEU A 50 -22.98 -11.99 7.97
CA LEU A 50 -21.93 -10.97 7.87
C LEU A 50 -21.79 -10.20 9.19
N GLN A 51 -22.90 -9.89 9.84
CA GLN A 51 -22.88 -9.24 11.15
C GLN A 51 -22.21 -10.11 12.22
N GLN A 52 -22.42 -11.43 12.19
CA GLN A 52 -21.70 -12.37 13.06
C GLN A 52 -20.19 -12.39 12.77
N LEU A 53 -19.78 -12.35 11.51
CA LEU A 53 -18.36 -12.26 11.14
C LEU A 53 -17.72 -10.95 11.63
N ILE A 54 -18.43 -9.82 11.51
CA ILE A 54 -17.99 -8.53 12.06
C ILE A 54 -17.83 -8.60 13.58
N THR A 55 -18.79 -9.20 14.29
CA THR A 55 -18.68 -9.39 15.74
C THR A 55 -17.48 -10.25 16.11
N ARG A 56 -17.23 -11.35 15.38
CA ARG A 56 -16.07 -12.21 15.59
C ARG A 56 -14.76 -11.49 15.32
N LEU A 57 -14.68 -10.71 14.25
CA LEU A 57 -13.52 -9.87 13.95
C LEU A 57 -13.22 -8.90 15.09
N GLY A 58 -14.24 -8.22 15.62
CA GLY A 58 -14.09 -7.32 16.76
C GLY A 58 -13.61 -8.02 18.03
N GLN A 59 -14.12 -9.23 18.31
CA GLN A 59 -13.66 -10.05 19.44
C GLN A 59 -12.21 -10.50 19.27
N TRP A 60 -11.83 -10.92 18.07
CA TRP A 60 -10.47 -11.30 17.73
C TRP A 60 -9.50 -10.13 17.91
N LEU A 61 -9.83 -8.95 17.36
CA LEU A 61 -9.02 -7.73 17.51
C LEU A 61 -8.76 -7.37 18.99
N ALA A 62 -9.75 -7.58 19.85
CA ALA A 62 -9.62 -7.33 21.29
C ALA A 62 -8.80 -8.42 22.01
N THR A 63 -9.04 -9.70 21.67
CA THR A 63 -8.40 -10.85 22.32
C THR A 63 -6.91 -10.94 21.98
N GLU A 64 -6.57 -10.71 20.71
CA GLU A 64 -5.19 -10.76 20.21
C GLU A 64 -4.44 -9.44 20.42
N GLY A 65 -5.04 -8.46 21.10
CA GLY A 65 -4.39 -7.18 21.41
C GLY A 65 -4.10 -6.29 20.20
N VAL A 66 -4.76 -6.49 19.05
CA VAL A 66 -4.56 -5.71 17.82
C VAL A 66 -5.28 -4.35 17.89
N GLN A 67 -6.40 -4.27 18.59
CA GLN A 67 -7.24 -3.07 18.66
C GLN A 67 -6.50 -1.77 19.04
N PRO A 68 -5.57 -1.73 20.01
CA PRO A 68 -4.80 -0.53 20.36
C PRO A 68 -3.92 0.01 19.23
N HIS A 69 -3.58 -0.82 18.24
CA HIS A 69 -2.69 -0.46 17.14
C HIS A 69 -3.42 0.10 15.92
N LEU A 70 -4.77 0.06 15.90
CA LEU A 70 -5.57 0.62 14.82
C LEU A 70 -5.37 2.14 14.73
N SER A 71 -5.25 2.65 13.51
CA SER A 71 -5.25 4.09 13.25
C SER A 71 -6.64 4.70 13.49
N ALA A 72 -6.73 6.03 13.46
CA ALA A 72 -8.01 6.70 13.67
C ALA A 72 -8.99 6.37 12.53
N ALA A 73 -8.52 6.39 11.29
CA ALA A 73 -9.35 6.06 10.13
C ALA A 73 -9.83 4.60 10.15
N GLU A 74 -8.95 3.67 10.53
CA GLU A 74 -9.28 2.25 10.58
C GLU A 74 -10.32 1.93 11.66
N ARG A 75 -10.21 2.57 12.84
CA ARG A 75 -11.22 2.43 13.89
C ARG A 75 -12.59 2.90 13.42
N LEU A 76 -12.66 4.03 12.72
CA LEU A 76 -13.92 4.55 12.18
C LEU A 76 -14.56 3.57 11.20
N LEU A 77 -13.77 3.02 10.27
CA LEU A 77 -14.24 2.05 9.29
C LEU A 77 -14.73 0.75 9.95
N LEU A 78 -13.98 0.20 10.90
CA LEU A 78 -14.34 -1.04 11.60
C LEU A 78 -15.59 -0.89 12.48
N GLN A 79 -15.85 0.31 13.01
CA GLN A 79 -17.01 0.62 13.84
C GLN A 79 -18.26 0.98 13.03
N ALA A 80 -18.11 1.26 11.72
CA ALA A 80 -19.23 1.62 10.87
C ALA A 80 -20.22 0.44 10.73
N PRO A 81 -21.55 0.70 10.76
CA PRO A 81 -22.54 -0.34 10.54
C PRO A 81 -22.37 -1.03 9.18
N LEU A 82 -22.74 -2.31 9.11
CA LEU A 82 -22.70 -3.08 7.85
C LEU A 82 -23.52 -2.38 6.75
N GLY A 83 -22.94 -2.31 5.54
CA GLY A 83 -23.57 -1.71 4.36
C GLY A 83 -23.55 -0.18 4.37
N LYS A 84 -22.72 0.44 5.22
CA LYS A 84 -22.58 1.90 5.32
C LYS A 84 -21.28 2.44 4.77
N TRP A 85 -20.36 1.58 4.32
CA TRP A 85 -19.19 2.08 3.61
C TRP A 85 -19.61 2.59 2.23
N THR A 86 -19.13 3.77 1.90
CA THR A 86 -19.30 4.36 0.59
C THR A 86 -18.49 3.59 -0.45
N GLN A 87 -18.87 3.69 -1.73
CA GLN A 87 -18.10 3.11 -2.83
C GLN A 87 -16.62 3.56 -2.85
N PRO A 88 -16.29 4.86 -2.65
CA PRO A 88 -14.90 5.30 -2.54
C PRO A 88 -14.13 4.68 -1.36
N GLU A 89 -14.77 4.50 -0.20
CA GLU A 89 -14.12 3.86 0.96
C GLU A 89 -13.79 2.39 0.67
N ARG A 90 -14.73 1.65 0.09
CA ARG A 90 -14.52 0.24 -0.26
C ARG A 90 -13.41 0.06 -1.28
N ARG A 91 -13.42 0.88 -2.34
CA ARG A 91 -12.34 0.90 -3.33
C ARG A 91 -11.00 1.30 -2.72
N SER A 92 -10.99 2.29 -1.83
CA SER A 92 -9.74 2.69 -1.16
C SER A 92 -9.21 1.61 -0.24
N VAL A 93 -10.08 0.83 0.41
CA VAL A 93 -9.67 -0.27 1.29
C VAL A 93 -9.21 -1.48 0.50
N SER A 94 -9.84 -1.84 -0.62
CA SER A 94 -9.40 -2.99 -1.43
C SER A 94 -7.95 -2.82 -1.90
N TRP A 95 -7.57 -1.62 -2.34
CA TRP A 95 -6.19 -1.32 -2.73
C TRP A 95 -5.17 -1.42 -1.58
N ARG A 96 -5.60 -1.40 -0.31
CA ARG A 96 -4.68 -1.57 0.83
C ARG A 96 -4.05 -2.96 0.87
N ILE A 97 -4.55 -3.94 0.09
CA ILE A 97 -3.86 -5.21 -0.08
C ILE A 97 -2.42 -5.02 -0.57
N GLU A 98 -2.16 -4.01 -1.40
CA GLU A 98 -0.84 -3.70 -1.92
C GLU A 98 0.11 -3.22 -0.81
N ALA A 99 -0.40 -2.39 0.09
CA ALA A 99 0.33 -1.99 1.29
C ALA A 99 0.57 -3.19 2.23
N LEU A 100 -0.43 -4.04 2.41
CA LEU A 100 -0.30 -5.24 3.24
C LEU A 100 0.74 -6.22 2.69
N GLY A 101 0.71 -6.51 1.39
CA GLY A 101 1.70 -7.35 0.72
C GLY A 101 3.13 -6.82 0.88
N VAL A 102 3.32 -5.50 0.87
CA VAL A 102 4.62 -4.88 1.20
C VAL A 102 5.01 -5.12 2.65
N LEU A 103 4.10 -4.97 3.61
CA LEU A 103 4.42 -5.23 5.02
C LEU A 103 4.78 -6.70 5.25
N LEU A 104 4.06 -7.63 4.61
CA LEU A 104 4.37 -9.07 4.67
C LEU A 104 5.69 -9.41 3.97
N TRP A 105 6.00 -8.75 2.86
CA TRP A 105 7.33 -8.83 2.25
C TRP A 105 8.40 -8.31 3.21
N ALA A 106 8.19 -7.16 3.83
CA ALA A 106 9.13 -6.59 4.79
C ALA A 106 9.33 -7.52 6.01
N LEU A 107 8.32 -8.29 6.39
CA LEU A 107 8.36 -9.31 7.46
C LEU A 107 8.81 -10.70 7.00
N THR A 108 9.29 -10.84 5.77
CA THR A 108 9.79 -12.08 5.14
C THR A 108 8.76 -13.19 4.91
N PHE A 109 7.47 -12.94 5.10
CA PHE A 109 6.42 -13.88 4.69
C PHE A 109 6.23 -13.93 3.18
N VAL A 110 6.57 -12.84 2.48
CA VAL A 110 6.63 -12.79 1.02
C VAL A 110 8.08 -12.67 0.57
N ASP A 111 8.49 -13.56 -0.32
CA ASP A 111 9.88 -13.63 -0.78
C ASP A 111 10.31 -12.42 -1.62
N ARG A 112 9.41 -11.92 -2.48
CA ARG A 112 9.71 -10.87 -3.46
C ARG A 112 8.55 -9.91 -3.60
N LEU A 113 8.85 -8.61 -3.72
CA LEU A 113 7.86 -7.65 -4.18
C LEU A 113 7.51 -7.94 -5.64
N LEU A 114 6.21 -7.90 -5.92
CA LEU A 114 5.69 -8.07 -7.27
C LEU A 114 6.05 -6.85 -8.14
N PRO A 115 6.04 -6.97 -9.47
CA PRO A 115 6.13 -5.84 -10.37
C PRO A 115 4.92 -4.89 -10.24
N TYR A 116 4.99 -3.69 -10.84
CA TYR A 116 3.94 -2.65 -10.73
C TYR A 116 2.78 -2.80 -11.72
N ASP A 117 2.72 -3.94 -12.41
CA ASP A 117 1.61 -4.40 -13.24
C ASP A 117 0.96 -5.69 -12.71
N THR A 118 1.35 -6.11 -11.51
CA THR A 118 0.85 -7.34 -10.88
C THR A 118 0.41 -7.03 -9.46
N GLU A 119 -0.87 -7.29 -9.17
CA GLU A 119 -1.45 -7.18 -7.83
C GLU A 119 -1.00 -8.33 -6.93
N PHE A 120 -0.99 -8.07 -5.62
CA PHE A 120 -0.97 -9.16 -4.65
C PHE A 120 -2.28 -9.95 -4.67
N ASP A 121 -2.19 -11.26 -4.49
CA ASP A 121 -3.37 -12.11 -4.35
C ASP A 121 -3.98 -11.92 -2.96
N ASP A 122 -5.23 -11.43 -2.91
CA ASP A 122 -5.96 -11.17 -1.68
C ASP A 122 -6.03 -12.41 -0.78
N VAL A 123 -6.29 -13.59 -1.37
CA VAL A 123 -6.49 -14.83 -0.61
C VAL A 123 -5.16 -15.26 0.03
N GLU A 124 -4.07 -15.25 -0.73
CA GLU A 124 -2.74 -15.64 -0.23
C GLU A 124 -2.25 -14.70 0.89
N VAL A 125 -2.39 -13.39 0.69
CA VAL A 125 -1.99 -12.37 1.65
C VAL A 125 -2.82 -12.47 2.94
N MET A 126 -4.13 -12.67 2.84
CA MET A 126 -5.01 -12.75 4.00
C MET A 126 -4.88 -14.08 4.75
N GLU A 127 -4.60 -15.17 4.03
CA GLU A 127 -4.32 -16.49 4.60
C GLU A 127 -3.04 -16.48 5.45
N THR A 128 -2.02 -15.72 5.02
CA THR A 128 -0.76 -15.52 5.78
C THR A 128 -1.02 -14.96 7.18
N LEU A 129 -2.03 -14.10 7.33
CA LEU A 129 -2.44 -13.54 8.63
C LEU A 129 -3.39 -14.45 9.42
N GLY A 130 -3.90 -15.53 8.82
CA GLY A 130 -4.89 -16.42 9.45
C GLY A 130 -6.24 -15.75 9.74
N LEU A 131 -6.53 -14.60 9.12
CA LEU A 131 -7.65 -13.73 9.48
C LEU A 131 -9.03 -14.32 9.17
N TYR A 132 -9.18 -15.05 8.05
CA TYR A 132 -10.45 -15.70 7.71
C TYR A 132 -10.89 -16.76 8.73
N ARG A 133 -9.92 -17.31 9.47
CA ARG A 133 -10.17 -18.27 10.55
C ARG A 133 -10.19 -17.64 11.94
N PHE A 134 -9.85 -16.34 12.05
CA PHE A 134 -9.59 -15.67 13.32
C PHE A 134 -8.57 -16.45 14.16
N ALA A 135 -7.47 -16.88 13.53
CA ALA A 135 -6.43 -17.68 14.17
C ALA A 135 -5.66 -16.84 15.22
N PRO A 136 -5.13 -17.46 16.29
CA PRO A 136 -4.23 -16.78 17.22
C PRO A 136 -3.00 -16.19 16.51
N ILE A 137 -2.51 -15.04 16.95
CA ILE A 137 -1.42 -14.32 16.28
C ILE A 137 -0.01 -14.74 16.74
N ASP A 138 0.11 -15.52 17.81
CA ASP A 138 1.40 -15.87 18.42
C ASP A 138 2.39 -16.45 17.39
N GLY A 139 1.95 -17.42 16.58
CA GLY A 139 2.81 -18.01 15.54
C GLY A 139 3.24 -16.99 14.47
N PHE A 140 2.33 -16.10 14.06
CA PHE A 140 2.66 -15.03 13.12
C PHE A 140 3.71 -14.06 13.71
N LEU A 141 3.57 -13.70 14.99
CA LEU A 141 4.54 -12.82 15.67
C LEU A 141 5.89 -13.53 15.90
N GLU A 142 5.88 -14.82 16.22
CA GLU A 142 7.09 -15.62 16.41
C GLU A 142 7.90 -15.78 15.12
N ASP A 143 7.24 -15.89 13.97
CA ASP A 143 7.87 -16.07 12.67
C ASP A 143 8.23 -14.76 11.95
N ALA A 144 7.60 -13.64 12.32
CA ALA A 144 7.85 -12.33 11.73
C ALA A 144 9.34 -11.94 11.82
N ARG A 145 9.99 -11.67 10.68
CA ARG A 145 11.38 -11.19 10.65
C ARG A 145 11.50 -9.96 9.76
N LEU A 146 11.93 -8.83 10.33
CA LEU A 146 12.08 -7.61 9.53
C LEU A 146 13.32 -7.70 8.62
N ARG A 147 13.10 -7.42 7.32
CA ARG A 147 14.17 -7.29 6.32
C ARG A 147 15.14 -6.17 6.66
N ALA A 148 16.34 -6.25 6.12
CA ALA A 148 17.36 -5.23 6.32
C ALA A 148 16.89 -3.85 5.83
N ALA A 149 17.15 -2.80 6.61
CA ALA A 149 16.73 -1.44 6.27
C ALA A 149 17.21 -0.97 4.89
N SER A 150 18.40 -1.39 4.45
CA SER A 150 18.92 -1.09 3.12
C SER A 150 18.08 -1.71 2.00
N GLU A 151 17.54 -2.90 2.21
CA GLU A 151 16.68 -3.59 1.24
C GLU A 151 15.32 -2.88 1.13
N VAL A 152 14.73 -2.52 2.28
CA VAL A 152 13.50 -1.73 2.35
C VAL A 152 13.68 -0.36 1.68
N GLN A 153 14.83 0.30 1.89
CA GLN A 153 15.12 1.58 1.24
C GLN A 153 15.19 1.45 -0.29
N VAL A 154 15.81 0.39 -0.83
CA VAL A 154 15.86 0.16 -2.29
C VAL A 154 14.45 -0.03 -2.85
N ALA A 155 13.61 -0.81 -2.18
CA ALA A 155 12.21 -0.97 -2.57
C ALA A 155 11.46 0.37 -2.52
N ARG A 156 11.71 1.19 -1.49
CA ARG A 156 11.13 2.54 -1.34
C ARG A 156 11.47 3.45 -2.52
N GLU A 157 12.73 3.47 -2.96
CA GLU A 157 13.15 4.26 -4.12
C GLU A 157 12.46 3.82 -5.41
N ALA A 158 12.30 2.50 -5.60
CA ALA A 158 11.53 1.98 -6.72
C ALA A 158 10.07 2.45 -6.65
N ALA A 159 9.39 2.29 -5.50
CA ALA A 159 8.01 2.70 -5.35
C ALA A 159 7.79 4.21 -5.55
N ALA A 160 8.70 5.03 -5.03
CA ALA A 160 8.68 6.47 -5.22
C ALA A 160 8.78 6.85 -6.70
N LEU A 161 9.66 6.18 -7.47
CA LEU A 161 9.79 6.38 -8.91
C LEU A 161 8.51 6.01 -9.67
N TRP A 162 7.92 4.85 -9.38
CA TRP A 162 6.68 4.43 -10.05
C TRP A 162 5.52 5.37 -9.75
N HIS A 163 5.39 5.80 -8.49
CA HIS A 163 4.38 6.77 -8.09
C HIS A 163 4.62 8.14 -8.73
N TRP A 164 5.88 8.59 -8.80
CA TRP A 164 6.27 9.81 -9.53
C TRP A 164 5.88 9.73 -11.00
N ARG A 165 6.18 8.62 -11.69
CA ARG A 165 5.86 8.47 -13.11
C ARG A 165 4.36 8.54 -13.38
N ALA A 166 3.55 7.95 -12.50
CA ALA A 166 2.10 8.04 -12.55
C ALA A 166 1.60 9.48 -12.36
N ASN A 167 2.18 10.23 -11.41
CA ASN A 167 1.88 11.65 -11.22
C ASN A 167 2.27 12.49 -12.44
N VAL A 168 3.42 12.21 -13.08
CA VAL A 168 3.83 12.87 -14.32
C VAL A 168 2.82 12.65 -15.44
N ALA A 169 2.30 11.43 -15.61
CA ALA A 169 1.27 11.16 -16.61
C ALA A 169 0.02 12.04 -16.40
N ARG A 170 -0.43 12.18 -15.15
CA ARG A 170 -1.55 13.06 -14.78
C ARG A 170 -1.24 14.53 -15.07
N LEU A 171 -0.01 14.99 -14.81
CA LEU A 171 0.43 16.35 -15.12
C LEU A 171 0.46 16.61 -16.63
N GLN A 172 0.92 15.64 -17.42
CA GLN A 172 0.88 15.68 -18.88
C GLN A 172 -0.56 15.80 -19.41
N GLU A 173 -1.48 15.00 -18.89
CA GLU A 173 -2.92 15.06 -19.23
C GLU A 173 -3.55 16.42 -18.88
N ALA A 174 -3.12 17.02 -17.77
CA ALA A 174 -3.54 18.36 -17.35
C ALA A 174 -2.88 19.49 -18.15
N GLY A 175 -2.03 19.19 -19.14
CA GLY A 175 -1.32 20.19 -19.95
C GLY A 175 -0.24 20.95 -19.19
N THR A 176 0.22 20.41 -18.05
CA THR A 176 1.28 21.05 -17.26
C THR A 176 2.63 20.82 -17.92
N THR A 177 3.49 21.83 -17.92
CA THR A 177 4.88 21.74 -18.39
C THR A 177 5.86 21.72 -17.22
N PRO A 178 7.02 21.03 -17.34
CA PRO A 178 8.06 21.10 -16.31
C PRO A 178 8.57 22.52 -16.08
N ALA A 179 8.91 22.84 -14.83
CA ALA A 179 9.43 24.16 -14.46
C ALA A 179 10.92 24.35 -14.82
N ASP A 180 11.65 23.27 -15.09
CA ASP A 180 13.09 23.25 -15.32
C ASP A 180 13.50 23.56 -16.77
N GLY A 181 12.52 23.85 -17.64
CA GLY A 181 12.73 24.16 -19.06
C GLY A 181 12.96 22.91 -19.94
N ARG A 182 12.97 21.71 -19.36
CA ARG A 182 13.06 20.45 -20.09
C ARG A 182 11.68 19.98 -20.53
N SER A 183 11.64 19.10 -21.52
CA SER A 183 10.42 18.38 -21.87
C SER A 183 10.17 17.22 -20.91
N TRP A 184 8.90 16.83 -20.74
CA TRP A 184 8.58 15.62 -19.98
C TRP A 184 9.26 14.37 -20.53
N ALA A 185 9.38 14.25 -21.86
CA ALA A 185 10.03 13.11 -22.50
C ALA A 185 11.50 12.97 -22.06
N GLU A 186 12.25 14.08 -22.03
CA GLU A 186 13.65 14.07 -21.56
C GLU A 186 13.75 13.69 -20.07
N ILE A 187 12.88 14.22 -19.22
CA ILE A 187 12.88 13.92 -17.78
C ILE A 187 12.54 12.44 -17.54
N ILE A 188 11.53 11.92 -18.23
CA ILE A 188 11.09 10.52 -18.12
C ILE A 188 12.21 9.58 -18.59
N SER A 189 12.82 9.85 -19.74
CA SER A 189 13.94 9.07 -20.27
C SER A 189 15.11 9.00 -19.30
N ASP A 190 15.52 10.13 -18.75
CA ASP A 190 16.63 10.18 -17.77
C ASP A 190 16.31 9.43 -16.49
N ALA A 191 15.07 9.57 -15.99
CA ALA A 191 14.60 8.88 -14.80
C ALA A 191 14.59 7.36 -15.01
N ALA A 192 14.02 6.89 -16.13
CA ALA A 192 13.96 5.47 -16.48
C ALA A 192 15.36 4.86 -16.65
N ALA A 193 16.26 5.54 -17.37
CA ALA A 193 17.64 5.08 -17.53
C ALA A 193 18.41 5.05 -16.20
N THR A 194 18.18 6.05 -15.33
CA THR A 194 18.79 6.09 -13.99
C THR A 194 18.28 4.98 -13.10
N ALA A 195 16.97 4.74 -13.10
CA ALA A 195 16.34 3.66 -12.33
C ALA A 195 16.85 2.28 -12.74
N CYS A 196 16.97 2.03 -14.04
CA CYS A 196 17.54 0.79 -14.56
C CYS A 196 18.99 0.60 -14.10
N ARG A 197 19.85 1.62 -14.21
CA ARG A 197 21.24 1.54 -13.74
C ARG A 197 21.36 1.30 -12.23
N ARG A 198 20.39 1.77 -11.45
CA ARG A 198 20.34 1.58 -9.99
C ARG A 198 19.64 0.29 -9.56
N GLY A 199 19.07 -0.48 -10.50
CA GLY A 199 18.32 -1.69 -10.21
C GLY A 199 16.94 -1.46 -9.59
N TRP A 200 16.37 -0.25 -9.73
CA TRP A 200 15.05 0.11 -9.21
C TRP A 200 13.90 -0.23 -10.16
N ALA A 201 14.23 -0.37 -11.44
CA ALA A 201 13.28 -0.74 -12.49
C ALA A 201 13.97 -1.65 -13.52
N PRO A 202 13.21 -2.44 -14.29
CA PRO A 202 13.74 -3.20 -15.43
C PRO A 202 14.27 -2.28 -16.54
N GLU A 203 14.82 -2.88 -17.60
CA GLU A 203 15.26 -2.15 -18.79
C GLU A 203 14.09 -1.38 -19.43
N PRO A 204 14.24 -0.07 -19.72
CA PRO A 204 13.18 0.73 -20.35
C PRO A 204 12.71 0.13 -21.68
N ILE A 205 11.41 0.19 -21.96
CA ILE A 205 10.88 -0.10 -23.30
C ILE A 205 10.76 1.23 -24.03
N GLY A 206 11.64 1.46 -25.02
CA GLY A 206 11.82 2.81 -25.56
C GLY A 206 12.47 3.72 -24.51
N ASP A 207 11.84 4.86 -24.24
CA ASP A 207 12.36 5.90 -23.33
C ASP A 207 11.56 6.02 -22.01
N ASP A 208 10.82 4.99 -21.60
CA ASP A 208 9.94 5.04 -20.42
C ASP A 208 9.97 3.72 -19.60
N LEU A 209 9.41 3.76 -18.39
CA LEU A 209 9.32 2.60 -17.51
C LEU A 209 8.43 1.50 -18.13
N PRO A 210 8.86 0.23 -18.09
CA PRO A 210 8.16 -0.88 -18.70
C PRO A 210 7.08 -1.45 -17.78
N VAL A 211 5.83 -1.44 -18.22
CA VAL A 211 4.68 -1.89 -17.41
C VAL A 211 3.59 -2.43 -18.33
N PHE A 212 2.99 -3.58 -18.00
CA PHE A 212 2.06 -4.30 -18.89
C PHE A 212 2.67 -4.59 -20.28
N GLY A 213 3.97 -4.86 -20.34
CA GLY A 213 4.71 -5.15 -21.57
C GLY A 213 4.88 -3.98 -22.55
N LYS A 214 4.66 -2.74 -22.11
CA LYS A 214 4.74 -1.51 -22.94
C LYS A 214 5.33 -0.33 -22.15
N PRO A 215 5.73 0.77 -22.81
CA PRO A 215 6.13 1.97 -22.07
C PRO A 215 4.94 2.57 -21.31
N TYR A 216 5.18 3.12 -20.10
CA TYR A 216 4.14 3.74 -19.27
C TYR A 216 3.28 4.77 -20.04
N GLY A 217 3.91 5.60 -20.88
CA GLY A 217 3.21 6.59 -21.70
C GLY A 217 2.17 6.02 -22.68
N ALA A 218 2.23 4.73 -22.99
CA ALA A 218 1.31 4.05 -23.91
C ALA A 218 0.17 3.29 -23.21
N LEU A 219 0.05 3.40 -21.89
CA LEU A 219 -1.02 2.75 -21.14
C LEU A 219 -2.42 3.29 -21.50
N SER A 220 -3.43 2.45 -21.33
CA SER A 220 -4.84 2.88 -21.29
C SER A 220 -5.13 3.64 -19.98
N LEU A 221 -6.31 4.25 -19.87
CA LEU A 221 -6.73 4.90 -18.62
C LEU A 221 -6.83 3.90 -17.46
N ASP A 222 -7.38 2.71 -17.73
CA ASP A 222 -7.55 1.67 -16.71
C ASP A 222 -6.19 1.13 -16.25
N GLU A 223 -5.27 0.87 -17.18
CA GLU A 223 -3.92 0.43 -16.86
C GLU A 223 -3.13 1.51 -16.09
N ARG A 224 -3.30 2.79 -16.45
CA ARG A 224 -2.69 3.90 -15.69
C ARG A 224 -3.24 3.99 -14.27
N TYR A 225 -4.56 3.86 -14.11
CA TYR A 225 -5.20 3.86 -12.81
C TYR A 225 -4.69 2.71 -11.93
N HIS A 226 -4.57 1.53 -12.51
CA HIS A 226 -4.10 0.33 -11.84
C HIS A 226 -2.63 0.46 -11.39
N ALA A 227 -1.73 0.82 -12.32
CA ALA A 227 -0.32 1.05 -11.99
C ALA A 227 -0.14 2.15 -10.94
N TYR A 228 -0.95 3.21 -10.99
CA TYR A 228 -0.98 4.25 -9.97
C TYR A 228 -1.39 3.72 -8.60
N ALA A 229 -2.50 2.95 -8.53
CA ALA A 229 -3.03 2.42 -7.28
C ALA A 229 -2.02 1.48 -6.59
N ILE A 230 -1.40 0.59 -7.35
CA ILE A 230 -0.30 -0.25 -6.86
C ILE A 230 0.85 0.63 -6.36
N ALA A 231 1.30 1.58 -7.18
CA ALA A 231 2.47 2.39 -6.84
C ALA A 231 2.27 3.24 -5.58
N VAL A 232 1.09 3.85 -5.41
CA VAL A 232 0.81 4.74 -4.27
C VAL A 232 0.70 3.97 -2.96
N GLU A 233 0.05 2.80 -2.95
CA GLU A 233 -0.12 1.99 -1.73
C GLU A 233 1.20 1.35 -1.32
N ARG A 234 1.97 0.82 -2.28
CA ARG A 234 3.32 0.30 -1.99
C ARG A 234 4.26 1.39 -1.50
N HIS A 235 4.23 2.57 -2.13
CA HIS A 235 5.05 3.72 -1.72
C HIS A 235 4.65 4.23 -0.32
N ARG A 236 3.36 4.22 0.02
CA ARG A 236 2.89 4.56 1.38
C ARG A 236 3.48 3.62 2.42
N ALA A 237 3.32 2.31 2.22
CA ALA A 237 3.85 1.31 3.15
C ALA A 237 5.37 1.44 3.31
N LEU A 238 6.11 1.57 2.20
CA LEU A 238 7.56 1.72 2.21
C LEU A 238 8.03 3.03 2.85
N ASN A 239 7.35 4.15 2.63
CA ASN A 239 7.67 5.40 3.34
C ASN A 239 7.48 5.27 4.84
N TRP A 240 6.42 4.60 5.29
CA TRP A 240 6.21 4.33 6.71
C TRP A 240 7.29 3.42 7.29
N LEU A 241 7.63 2.34 6.58
CA LEU A 241 8.73 1.43 6.96
C LEU A 241 10.09 2.14 7.03
N CYS A 242 10.31 3.19 6.24
CA CYS A 242 11.52 4.02 6.30
C CYS A 242 11.45 5.14 7.36
N GLY A 243 10.41 5.20 8.19
CA GLY A 243 10.28 6.19 9.26
C GLY A 243 9.84 7.57 8.79
N SER A 244 9.10 7.68 7.68
CA SER A 244 8.65 8.99 7.17
C SER A 244 7.54 9.64 8.01
N SER A 245 6.83 8.85 8.81
CA SER A 245 5.78 9.31 9.73
C SER A 245 5.55 8.28 10.84
N PRO A 246 5.30 8.70 12.10
CA PRO A 246 4.88 7.77 13.15
C PRO A 246 3.39 7.39 13.02
N ASP A 247 2.63 8.16 12.23
CA ASP A 247 1.20 7.98 12.02
C ASP A 247 0.96 7.40 10.61
N TRP A 248 0.38 6.20 10.58
CA TRP A 248 -0.01 5.49 9.37
C TRP A 248 -0.98 6.28 8.49
N ASP A 249 -1.89 7.04 9.10
CA ASP A 249 -2.88 7.82 8.34
C ASP A 249 -2.26 9.09 7.71
N GLN A 250 -1.03 9.46 8.11
CA GLN A 250 -0.35 10.70 7.70
C GLN A 250 1.05 10.45 7.12
N VAL A 251 1.20 9.35 6.38
CA VAL A 251 2.46 9.07 5.68
C VAL A 251 2.61 10.02 4.49
N PRO A 252 3.69 10.81 4.41
CA PRO A 252 3.88 11.72 3.29
C PRO A 252 4.12 10.93 2.00
N LEU A 253 3.45 11.36 0.93
CA LEU A 253 3.56 10.78 -0.42
C LEU A 253 4.07 11.79 -1.44
N ALA A 254 4.55 12.95 -0.98
CA ALA A 254 5.14 13.96 -1.86
C ALA A 254 6.36 13.34 -2.56
N THR A 255 6.23 13.19 -3.88
CA THR A 255 7.28 12.80 -4.83
C THR A 255 7.67 13.99 -5.67
#